data_AF-A0AA92TJT0-F1
#
_entry.id   AF-A0AA92TJT0-F1
#
_cell.length_a   1.000
_cell.length_b   1.000
_cell.length_c   1.000
_cell.angle_alpha   90.00
_cell.angle_beta   90.00
_cell.angle_gamma   90.00
#
_symmetry.space_group_name_H-M   'P 1'
#
loop_
_entity.id
_entity.type
_entity.pdbx_description
1 polymer ?
#
loop_
_entity_poly.entity_id
_entity_poly.type
_entity_poly.pdbx_seq_one_letter_code
_entity_poly.pdbx_strand_id
1 'polypeptide(L)'
;MVQKKKSDEQDVLVVRDEKTGEISVVAGLSRDGTPKRVPAKAENTSDFLRFDRNSDLMDSFFRNFFRQCKEPSRFGFYRIAADQVENLLGVM
;
A
#
# COMPACT_ATOMS: atom_id res chain seq x y z
N MET A 1 -26.57 15.30 8.77
CA MET A 1 -26.07 14.55 7.60
C MET A 1 -24.59 14.81 7.49
N VAL A 2 -23.76 13.80 7.78
CA VAL A 2 -22.31 13.95 7.94
C VAL A 2 -21.67 14.30 6.59
N GLN A 3 -20.79 15.30 6.63
CA GLN A 3 -20.02 15.84 5.51
C GLN A 3 -19.25 14.74 4.79
N LYS A 4 -19.68 14.37 3.58
CA LYS A 4 -18.85 13.62 2.63
C LYS A 4 -17.95 14.64 1.91
N LYS A 5 -16.93 15.14 2.62
CA LYS A 5 -15.95 16.08 2.06
C LYS A 5 -15.03 15.31 1.09
N LYS A 6 -14.99 15.81 -0.15
CA LYS A 6 -13.93 15.70 -1.18
C LYS A 6 -12.76 14.80 -0.76
N SER A 7 -12.60 13.65 -1.40
CA SER A 7 -11.63 13.49 -2.50
C SER A 7 -10.19 13.85 -2.11
N ASP A 8 -9.70 13.33 -0.99
CA ASP A 8 -8.30 12.92 -0.88
C ASP A 8 -8.22 11.54 -1.55
N GLU A 9 -7.98 11.51 -2.86
CA GLU A 9 -7.82 10.29 -3.65
C GLU A 9 -6.47 9.62 -3.36
N GLN A 10 -6.25 9.31 -2.08
CA GLN A 10 -5.09 8.62 -1.61
C GLN A 10 -5.36 7.12 -1.63
N ASP A 11 -4.60 6.39 -2.43
CA ASP A 11 -4.60 4.94 -2.46
C ASP A 11 -3.40 4.43 -1.63
N VAL A 12 -3.61 3.33 -0.92
CA VAL A 12 -2.59 2.58 -0.20
C VAL A 12 -2.29 1.31 -0.97
N LEU A 13 -1.01 0.95 -1.01
CA LEU A 13 -0.57 -0.25 -1.69
C LEU A 13 -0.36 -1.42 -0.73
N VAL A 14 -1.10 -2.49 -0.99
CA VAL A 14 -1.05 -3.76 -0.26
C VAL A 14 -0.32 -4.79 -1.11
N VAL A 15 0.56 -5.53 -0.46
CA VAL A 15 1.37 -6.62 -1.02
C VAL A 15 0.99 -7.91 -0.30
N ARG A 16 0.39 -8.85 -1.01
CA ARG A 16 0.07 -10.17 -0.48
C ARG A 16 1.08 -11.18 -0.99
N ASP A 17 1.76 -11.89 -0.10
CA ASP A 17 2.58 -13.05 -0.47
C ASP A 17 1.66 -14.24 -0.74
N GLU A 18 1.68 -14.80 -1.95
CA GLU A 18 0.85 -15.96 -2.32
C GLU A 18 1.38 -17.28 -1.75
N LYS A 19 2.66 -17.33 -1.35
CA LYS A 19 3.30 -18.53 -0.80
C LYS A 19 2.98 -18.70 0.68
N THR A 20 2.97 -17.60 1.44
CA THR A 20 2.67 -17.61 2.88
C THR A 20 1.25 -17.15 3.19
N GLY A 21 0.58 -16.49 2.24
CA GLY A 21 -0.71 -15.81 2.47
C GLY A 21 -0.55 -14.50 3.25
N GLU A 22 0.67 -14.05 3.53
CA GLU A 22 0.92 -12.90 4.40
C GLU A 22 0.59 -11.59 3.69
N ILE A 23 -0.23 -10.75 4.34
CA ILE A 23 -0.60 -9.44 3.83
C ILE A 23 0.29 -8.38 4.47
N SER A 24 1.06 -7.70 3.62
CA SER A 24 1.93 -6.58 3.94
C SER A 24 1.45 -5.33 3.22
N VAL A 25 1.88 -4.17 3.68
CA VAL A 25 1.53 -2.85 3.15
C VAL A 25 2.78 -2.04 3.01
N VAL A 26 2.83 -1.20 1.98
CA VAL A 26 3.97 -0.32 1.75
C VAL A 26 3.87 0.83 2.75
N ALA A 27 4.84 0.93 3.65
CA ALA A 27 4.96 2.03 4.61
C ALA A 27 5.80 3.20 4.09
N GLY A 28 6.63 2.95 3.06
CA GLY A 28 7.56 3.97 2.61
C GLY A 28 8.46 3.48 1.50
N LEU A 29 9.29 4.39 1.02
CA LEU A 29 10.44 4.09 0.18
C LEU A 29 11.71 4.45 0.93
N SER A 30 12.68 3.54 0.93
CA SER A 30 14.05 3.89 1.27
C SER A 30 14.69 4.72 0.14
N ARG A 31 15.76 5.47 0.44
CA ARG A 31 16.51 6.27 -0.55
C ARG A 31 17.02 5.45 -1.72
N ASP A 32 17.25 4.16 -1.52
CA ASP A 32 17.68 3.20 -2.55
C ASP A 32 16.54 2.75 -3.49
N GLY A 33 15.34 3.32 -3.35
CA GLY A 33 14.16 2.95 -4.15
C GLY A 33 13.49 1.65 -3.68
N THR A 34 13.98 1.07 -2.58
CA THR A 34 13.43 -0.16 -2.01
C THR A 34 12.17 0.12 -1.19
N PRO A 35 11.06 -0.57 -1.46
CA PRO A 35 9.82 -0.42 -0.72
C PRO A 35 9.97 -0.97 0.70
N LYS A 36 9.71 -0.12 1.70
CA LYS A 36 9.52 -0.59 3.07
C LYS A 36 8.13 -1.19 3.18
N ARG A 37 8.09 -2.48 3.50
CA ARG A 37 6.86 -3.23 3.77
C ARG A 37 6.70 -3.38 5.28
N VAL A 38 5.50 -3.15 5.77
CA VAL A 38 5.10 -3.41 7.15
C VAL A 38 3.88 -4.33 7.14
N PRO A 39 3.65 -5.13 8.19
CA PRO A 39 2.46 -5.96 8.29
C PRO A 39 1.18 -5.11 8.22
N ALA A 40 0.15 -5.61 7.54
CA ALA A 40 -1.18 -4.98 7.53
C ALA A 40 -1.88 -5.22 8.88
N LYS A 41 -1.45 -4.48 9.91
CA LYS A 41 -2.03 -4.51 11.27
C LYS A 41 -2.47 -3.10 11.65
N ALA A 42 -3.51 -3.03 12.49
CA ALA A 42 -4.04 -1.77 13.03
C ALA A 42 -2.95 -0.87 13.66
N GLU A 43 -1.95 -1.48 14.30
CA GLU A 43 -0.82 -0.77 14.91
C GLU A 43 0.11 -0.09 13.90
N ASN A 44 0.21 -0.63 12.67
CA ASN A 44 1.08 -0.10 11.62
C ASN A 44 0.32 0.83 10.65
N THR A 45 -0.98 1.03 10.84
CA THR A 45 -1.82 1.84 9.94
C THR A 45 -1.34 3.28 9.80
N SER A 46 -0.74 3.81 10.87
CA SER A 46 -0.09 5.13 10.89
C SER A 46 1.17 5.22 10.02
N ASP A 47 1.85 4.09 9.82
CA ASP A 47 3.05 3.99 8.98
C ASP A 47 2.71 3.76 7.51
N PHE A 48 1.46 3.56 7.13
CA PHE A 48 1.12 3.25 5.75
C PHE A 48 1.35 4.42 4.81
N LEU A 49 2.02 4.13 3.69
CA LEU A 49 2.25 5.10 2.65
C LEU A 49 0.96 5.30 1.86
N ARG A 50 0.42 6.50 1.96
CA ARG A 50 -0.74 6.99 1.21
C ARG A 50 -0.23 7.69 -0.05
N PHE A 51 -0.64 7.20 -1.20
CA PHE A 51 -0.24 7.74 -2.51
C PHE A 51 -1.39 8.50 -3.12
N ASP A 52 -1.16 9.74 -3.51
CA ASP A 52 -2.13 10.49 -4.30
C ASP A 52 -2.22 9.90 -5.72
N ARG A 53 -3.43 9.65 -6.23
CA ARG A 53 -3.63 9.10 -7.59
C ARG A 53 -2.99 9.92 -8.70
N ASN A 54 -2.85 11.23 -8.49
CA ASN A 54 -2.23 12.15 -9.45
C ASN A 54 -0.69 12.19 -9.36
N SER A 55 -0.07 11.32 -8.56
CA SER A 55 1.36 11.38 -8.30
C SER A 55 2.16 10.50 -9.26
N ASP A 56 3.05 11.14 -10.05
CA ASP A 56 4.15 10.50 -10.81
C ASP A 56 5.05 9.58 -9.96
N LEU A 57 5.00 9.76 -8.63
CA LEU A 57 5.73 8.93 -7.67
C LEU A 57 5.22 7.49 -7.67
N MET A 58 3.94 7.25 -7.96
CA MET A 58 3.35 5.92 -7.95
C MET A 58 3.87 5.08 -9.13
N ASP A 59 4.01 5.68 -10.30
CA ASP A 59 4.52 5.00 -11.50
C ASP A 59 6.01 4.64 -11.35
N SER A 60 6.80 5.59 -10.85
CA SER A 60 8.20 5.35 -10.48
C SER A 60 8.34 4.31 -9.38
N PHE A 61 7.42 4.29 -8.41
CA PHE A 61 7.37 3.29 -7.36
C PHE A 61 7.11 1.90 -7.94
N PHE A 62 6.01 1.71 -8.68
CA PHE A 62 5.68 0.41 -9.25
C PHE A 62 6.77 -0.09 -10.18
N ARG A 63 7.34 0.79 -11.00
CA ARG A 63 8.42 0.41 -11.91
C ARG A 63 9.66 -0.08 -11.17
N ASN A 64 10.04 0.57 -10.07
CA ASN A 64 11.15 0.12 -9.23
C ASN A 64 10.77 -1.11 -8.39
N PHE A 65 9.57 -1.12 -7.84
CA PHE A 65 9.00 -2.20 -7.04
C PHE A 65 8.94 -3.49 -7.86
N PHE A 66 8.30 -3.50 -9.04
CA PHE A 66 8.22 -4.66 -9.93
C PHE A 66 9.59 -5.13 -10.39
N ARG A 67 10.54 -4.21 -10.56
CA ARG A 67 11.91 -4.53 -10.97
C ARG A 67 12.72 -5.16 -9.83
N GLN A 68 12.46 -4.76 -8.58
CA GLN A 68 13.07 -5.33 -7.39
C GLN A 68 12.40 -6.64 -6.96
N CYS A 69 11.07 -6.72 -7.05
CA CYS A 69 10.28 -7.92 -6.84
C CYS A 69 10.30 -8.83 -8.08
N LYS A 70 11.51 -9.21 -8.52
CA LYS A 70 11.82 -10.07 -9.67
C LYS A 70 11.05 -11.41 -9.75
N GLU A 71 10.26 -11.77 -8.73
CA GLU A 71 9.24 -12.82 -8.78
C GLU A 71 7.83 -12.20 -8.84
N PRO A 72 7.34 -11.80 -10.03
CA PRO A 72 5.99 -11.26 -10.19
C PRO A 72 4.89 -12.29 -9.85
N SER A 73 5.23 -13.58 -9.82
CA SER A 73 4.28 -14.66 -9.53
C SER A 73 4.06 -14.94 -8.04
N ARG A 74 4.84 -14.30 -7.16
CA ARG A 74 4.86 -14.62 -5.72
C ARG A 74 4.18 -13.56 -4.85
N PHE A 75 4.07 -12.33 -5.35
CA PHE A 75 3.45 -11.22 -4.64
C PHE A 75 2.29 -10.65 -5.46
N GLY A 76 1.09 -10.64 -4.89
CA GLY A 76 -0.09 -9.97 -5.43
C GLY A 76 -0.17 -8.53 -4.94
N PHE A 77 -0.35 -7.58 -5.87
CA PHE A 77 -0.53 -6.16 -5.56
C PHE A 77 -1.99 -5.79 -5.55
N TYR A 78 -2.43 -5.15 -4.47
CA TYR A 78 -3.76 -4.60 -4.36
C TYR A 78 -3.65 -3.12 -4.01
N ARG A 79 -4.39 -2.29 -4.74
CA ARG A 79 -4.62 -0.90 -4.36
C ARG A 79 -5.92 -0.83 -3.60
N ILE A 80 -5.91 -0.13 -2.48
CA ILE A 80 -7.10 0.08 -1.67
C ILE A 80 -7.13 1.57 -1.33
N ALA A 81 -8.29 2.21 -1.36
CA ALA A 81 -8.39 3.58 -0.89
C ALA A 81 -7.91 3.66 0.58
N ALA A 82 -7.14 4.68 0.94
CA ALA A 82 -6.62 4.85 2.29
C ALA A 82 -7.72 4.82 3.35
N ASP A 83 -8.87 5.44 3.04
CA ASP A 83 -10.09 5.43 3.84
C ASP A 83 -10.65 4.01 4.10
N GLN A 84 -10.49 3.10 3.13
CA GLN A 84 -10.98 1.73 3.23
C GLN A 84 -9.97 0.79 3.93
N VAL A 85 -8.68 1.12 3.95
CA VAL A 85 -7.66 0.33 4.65
C VAL A 85 -7.88 0.33 6.17
N GLU A 86 -8.25 1.48 6.74
CA GLU A 86 -8.57 1.57 8.17
C GLU A 86 -9.77 0.68 8.52
N ASN A 87 -10.78 0.63 7.65
CA ASN A 87 -11.93 -0.27 7.79
C ASN A 87 -11.57 -1.76 7.60
N LEU A 88 -10.61 -2.10 6.73
CA LEU A 88 -10.16 -3.48 6.54
C LEU A 88 -9.45 -4.02 7.80
N LEU A 89 -8.72 -3.14 8.50
CA LEU A 89 -7.94 -3.49 9.68
C LEU A 89 -8.70 -3.37 11.00
N GLY A 90 -9.73 -2.54 11.05
CA GLY A 90 -10.57 -2.33 12.24
C GLY A 90 -11.63 -3.40 12.49
N VAL A 91 -11.74 -4.42 11.64
CA VAL A 91 -12.77 -5.48 11.74
C VAL A 91 -12.26 -6.75 12.46
N MET A 92 -11.02 -6.76 12.97
CA MET A 92 -10.47 -7.90 13.74
C MET A 92 -10.44 -7.64 15.24
#